data_AF-A0A1X0WYI3-F1
#
_entry.id   AF-A0A1X0WYI3-F1
#
_cell.length_a   1.000
_cell.length_b   1.000
_cell.length_c   1.000
_cell.angle_alpha   90.00
_cell.angle_beta   90.00
_cell.angle_gamma   90.00
#
_symmetry.space_group_name_H-M   'P 1'
#
loop_
_entity.id
_entity.type
_entity.pdbx_description
1 polymer ?
#
loop_
_entity_poly.entity_id
_entity_poly.type
_entity_poly.pdbx_seq_one_letter_code
_entity_poly.pdbx_strand_id
1 'polypeptide(L)'
;METVQIVRIKDVIIEKISANDEELEHIFGCSKRQAGDMRREMKKLPSQQNHLRNDGQLVTIKGFDAYLQYRGSQSWKKEMAKTVKMTR
;
A
#
# COMPACT_ATOMS: atom_id res chain seq x y z
N MET A 1 -36.47 16.67 -32.05
CA MET A 1 -36.08 15.36 -31.49
C MET A 1 -34.61 15.45 -31.15
N GLU A 2 -34.23 15.29 -29.88
CA GLU A 2 -32.82 15.31 -29.49
C GLU A 2 -32.12 14.06 -30.01
N THR A 3 -31.00 14.24 -30.70
CA THR A 3 -30.19 13.14 -31.24
C THR A 3 -29.40 12.49 -30.10
N VAL A 4 -29.76 11.25 -29.74
CA VAL A 4 -29.00 10.45 -28.78
C VAL A 4 -27.71 9.97 -29.44
N GLN A 5 -26.57 10.45 -28.97
CA GLN A 5 -25.26 9.90 -29.33
C GLN A 5 -24.91 8.70 -28.46
N ILE A 6 -24.67 7.55 -29.09
CA ILE A 6 -24.22 6.33 -28.42
C ILE A 6 -22.72 6.19 -28.62
N VAL A 7 -21.95 6.41 -27.56
CA VAL A 7 -20.49 6.21 -27.55
C VAL A 7 -20.19 4.74 -27.26
N ARG A 8 -19.35 4.10 -28.09
CA ARG A 8 -18.88 2.73 -27.89
C ARG A 8 -17.42 2.74 -27.45
N ILE A 9 -17.17 2.29 -26.22
CA ILE A 9 -15.82 2.13 -25.68
C ILE A 9 -15.31 0.73 -26.06
N LYS A 10 -14.11 0.66 -26.66
CA LYS A 10 -13.52 -0.61 -27.11
C LYS A 10 -12.88 -1.39 -25.95
N ASP A 11 -12.11 -0.70 -25.12
CA ASP A 11 -11.38 -1.29 -23.99
C ASP A 11 -11.38 -0.34 -22.79
N VAL A 12 -11.41 -0.91 -21.57
CA VAL A 12 -11.26 -0.19 -20.30
C VAL A 12 -10.16 -0.88 -19.50
N ILE A 13 -9.11 -0.15 -19.16
CA ILE A 13 -8.05 -0.62 -18.26
C ILE A 13 -8.30 0.00 -16.89
N ILE A 14 -8.57 -0.84 -15.90
CA ILE A 14 -8.73 -0.41 -14.51
C ILE A 14 -7.45 -0.78 -13.77
N GLU A 15 -6.63 0.21 -13.45
CA GLU A 15 -5.46 0.00 -12.61
C GLU A 15 -5.88 -0.39 -11.19
N LYS A 16 -5.22 -1.40 -10.62
CA LYS A 16 -5.40 -1.73 -9.21
C LYS A 16 -4.86 -0.58 -8.36
N ILE A 17 -5.70 -0.05 -7.47
CA ILE A 17 -5.32 1.07 -6.59
C ILE A 17 -4.63 0.55 -5.32
N SER A 18 -5.09 -0.59 -4.81
CA SER A 18 -4.59 -1.24 -3.60
C SER A 18 -4.41 -2.73 -3.82
N ALA A 19 -3.57 -3.34 -2.98
CA ALA A 19 -3.23 -4.75 -3.04
C ALA A 19 -3.28 -5.41 -1.66
N ASN A 20 -3.65 -6.69 -1.64
CA ASN A 20 -3.44 -7.59 -0.50
C ASN A 20 -2.06 -8.26 -0.54
N ASP A 21 -1.72 -9.07 0.45
CA ASP A 21 -0.38 -9.69 0.55
C ASP A 21 -0.02 -10.61 -0.64
N GLU A 22 -1.00 -11.28 -1.26
CA GLU A 22 -0.79 -12.14 -2.44
C GLU A 22 -0.52 -11.30 -3.69
N GLU A 23 -1.29 -10.23 -3.87
CA GLU A 23 -1.10 -9.31 -4.99
C GLU A 23 0.24 -8.57 -4.88
N LEU A 24 0.65 -8.19 -3.67
CA LEU A 24 1.96 -7.57 -3.43
C LEU A 24 3.11 -8.51 -3.76
N GLU A 25 2.95 -9.82 -3.54
CA GLU A 25 3.94 -10.82 -3.96
C GLU A 25 4.11 -10.82 -5.49
N HIS A 26 3.00 -10.84 -6.22
CA HIS A 26 3.05 -10.78 -7.68
C HIS A 26 3.59 -9.47 -8.24
N ILE A 27 3.28 -8.34 -7.60
CA ILE A 27 3.69 -7.01 -8.07
C ILE A 27 5.17 -6.71 -7.74
N PHE A 28 5.60 -7.01 -6.51
CA PHE A 28 6.90 -6.58 -5.99
C PHE A 28 7.93 -7.71 -5.87
N GLY A 29 7.57 -8.95 -6.17
CA GLY A 29 8.48 -10.10 -6.13
C GLY A 29 8.94 -10.49 -4.73
N CYS A 30 8.29 -9.98 -3.68
CA CYS A 30 8.51 -10.41 -2.30
C CYS A 30 7.60 -11.61 -1.98
N SER A 31 7.91 -12.40 -0.95
CA SER A 31 6.97 -13.44 -0.52
C SER A 31 5.73 -12.84 0.15
N LYS A 32 4.57 -13.49 0.06
CA LYS A 32 3.34 -13.13 0.81
C LYS A 32 3.61 -12.87 2.30
N ARG A 33 4.48 -13.69 2.92
CA ARG A 33 4.85 -13.51 4.33
C ARG A 33 5.55 -12.18 4.56
N GLN A 34 6.55 -11.87 3.75
CA GLN A 34 7.28 -10.60 3.81
C GLN A 34 6.36 -9.41 3.57
N ALA A 35 5.46 -9.50 2.58
CA ALA A 35 4.45 -8.47 2.31
C ALA A 35 3.57 -8.22 3.55
N GLY A 36 3.06 -9.28 4.17
CA GLY A 36 2.25 -9.19 5.39
C GLY A 36 3.02 -8.63 6.59
N ASP A 37 4.30 -9.01 6.76
CA ASP A 37 5.16 -8.46 7.81
C ASP A 37 5.39 -6.95 7.61
N MET A 38 5.68 -6.53 6.38
CA MET A 38 5.86 -5.12 6.03
C MET A 38 4.58 -4.31 6.22
N ARG A 39 3.43 -4.81 5.80
CA ARG A 39 2.13 -4.14 6.01
C ARG A 39 1.80 -3.98 7.50
N ARG A 40 2.10 -4.99 8.32
CA ARG A 40 1.96 -4.89 9.79
C ARG A 40 2.94 -3.87 10.39
N GLU A 41 4.15 -3.75 9.84
CA GLU A 41 5.13 -2.74 10.24
C GLU A 41 4.61 -1.32 9.88
N MET A 42 4.09 -1.13 8.65
CA MET A 42 3.41 0.10 8.24
C MET A 42 2.27 0.49 9.19
N LYS A 43 1.47 -0.49 9.67
CA LYS A 43 0.36 -0.22 10.62
C LYS A 43 0.85 0.37 11.95
N LYS A 44 2.12 0.16 12.33
CA LYS A 44 2.70 0.72 13.55
C LYS A 44 3.25 2.14 13.36
N LEU A 45 3.46 2.57 12.11
CA LEU A 45 4.11 3.82 11.77
C LEU A 45 3.05 4.90 11.44
N PRO A 46 2.96 5.98 12.21
CA PRO A 46 2.04 7.09 11.92
C PRO A 46 2.22 7.67 10.51
N SER A 47 3.46 7.77 10.03
CA SER A 47 3.75 8.29 8.68
C SER A 47 3.17 7.46 7.54
N GLN A 48 2.86 6.19 7.79
CA GLN A 48 2.42 5.24 6.76
C GLN A 48 0.90 5.00 6.76
N GLN A 49 0.15 5.54 7.73
CA GLN A 49 -1.28 5.27 7.88
C GLN A 49 -2.11 5.66 6.66
N ASN A 50 -1.75 6.73 5.97
CA ASN A 50 -2.46 7.23 4.78
C ASN A 50 -2.40 6.27 3.58
N HIS A 51 -1.47 5.31 3.59
CA HIS A 51 -1.33 4.30 2.55
C HIS A 51 -2.13 3.03 2.84
N LEU A 52 -2.61 2.85 4.08
CA LEU A 52 -3.35 1.68 4.51
C LEU A 52 -4.85 1.85 4.27
N ARG A 53 -5.51 0.75 3.90
CA ARG A 53 -6.95 0.69 3.59
C ARG A 53 -7.56 -0.50 4.32
N ASN A 54 -8.87 -0.42 4.59
CA ASN A 54 -9.62 -1.48 5.27
C ASN A 54 -8.93 -1.95 6.56
N ASP A 55 -8.74 -1.04 7.52
CA ASP A 55 -7.98 -1.26 8.77
C ASP A 55 -6.56 -1.84 8.55
N GLY A 56 -5.96 -1.46 7.43
CA GLY A 56 -4.64 -1.92 7.03
C GLY A 56 -4.60 -3.36 6.54
N GLN A 57 -5.73 -4.00 6.22
CA GLN A 57 -5.78 -5.26 5.47
C GLN A 57 -5.27 -5.11 4.04
N LEU A 58 -5.40 -3.92 3.48
CA LEU A 58 -4.94 -3.55 2.15
C LEU A 58 -3.99 -2.35 2.24
N VAL A 59 -3.15 -2.21 1.23
CA VAL A 59 -2.25 -1.06 1.08
C VAL A 59 -2.30 -0.54 -0.35
N THR A 60 -2.22 0.76 -0.55
CA THR A 60 -2.08 1.33 -1.89
C THR A 60 -0.78 0.85 -2.54
N ILE A 61 -0.79 0.46 -3.81
CA ILE A 61 0.42 -0.03 -4.50
C ILE A 61 1.55 1.02 -4.43
N LYS A 62 1.23 2.28 -4.74
CA LYS A 62 2.18 3.40 -4.65
C LYS A 62 2.73 3.61 -3.23
N GLY A 63 1.88 3.46 -2.22
CA GLY A 63 2.28 3.59 -0.83
C GLY A 63 3.19 2.45 -0.36
N PHE A 64 2.97 1.23 -0.85
CA PHE A 64 3.84 0.11 -0.56
C PHE A 64 5.21 0.27 -1.23
N ASP A 65 5.27 0.73 -2.48
CA ASP A 65 6.55 1.06 -3.14
C ASP A 65 7.33 2.15 -2.40
N ALA A 66 6.66 3.26 -2.06
CA ALA A 66 7.25 4.33 -1.26
C ALA A 66 7.76 3.80 0.09
N TYR A 67 7.03 2.87 0.70
CA TYR A 67 7.45 2.23 1.93
C TYR A 67 8.71 1.39 1.75
N LEU A 68 8.86 0.63 0.66
CA LEU A 68 10.07 -0.15 0.38
C LEU A 68 11.31 0.73 0.29
N GLN A 69 11.18 1.93 -0.31
CA GLN A 69 12.27 2.91 -0.38
C GLN A 69 12.55 3.58 0.96
N TYR A 70 11.51 3.79 1.78
CA TYR A 70 11.60 4.36 3.12
C TYR A 70 12.21 3.38 4.13
N ARG A 71 11.89 2.09 4.01
CA ARG A 71 12.20 1.07 5.00
C ARG A 71 13.71 0.87 5.14
N GLY A 72 14.20 0.93 6.38
CA GLY A 72 15.64 0.85 6.68
C GLY A 72 16.39 2.19 6.60
N SER A 73 15.76 3.26 6.12
CA SER A 73 16.31 4.61 6.18
C SER A 73 16.52 5.10 7.63
N GLN A 74 17.31 6.16 7.81
CA GLN A 74 17.51 6.77 9.13
C GLN A 74 16.21 7.34 9.71
N SER A 75 15.32 7.88 8.89
CA SER A 75 13.98 8.33 9.29
C SER A 75 13.13 7.17 9.79
N TRP A 76 13.14 6.03 9.08
CA TRP A 76 12.45 4.81 9.50
C TRP A 76 12.96 4.32 10.86
N LYS A 77 14.28 4.25 11.05
CA LYS A 77 14.89 3.83 12.32
C LYS A 77 14.45 4.75 13.48
N LYS A 78 14.43 6.06 13.27
CA LYS A 78 13.99 7.05 14.27
C LYS A 78 12.52 6.89 14.62
N GLU A 79 11.65 6.66 13.64
CA GLU A 79 10.21 6.50 13.86
C GLU A 79 9.92 5.18 14.59
N MET A 80 10.53 4.08 14.17
CA MET A 80 10.44 2.78 14.85
C MET A 80 10.89 2.84 16.32
N ALA A 81 11.96 3.59 16.62
CA ALA A 81 12.42 3.76 17.99
C ALA A 81 11.40 4.53 18.87
N LYS A 82 10.64 5.47 18.28
CA LYS A 82 9.59 6.23 18.99
C LYS A 82 8.36 5.37 19.27
N THR A 83 7.93 4.56 18.31
CA THR A 83 6.75 3.70 18.47
C THR A 83 6.98 2.61 19.52
N VAL A 84 8.20 2.07 19.62
CA VAL A 84 8.59 1.14 20.70
C VAL A 84 8.52 1.81 22.08
N LYS A 85 8.94 3.08 22.21
CA LYS A 85 8.88 3.81 23.49
C LYS A 85 7.47 4.13 23.97
N MET A 86 6.49 4.27 23.06
CA MET A 86 5.10 4.55 23.42
C MET A 86 4.31 3.29 23.84
N THR A 87 4.82 2.10 23.56
CA THR A 87 4.16 0.82 23.89
C THR A 87 4.70 0.23 25.20
N ARG A 88 5.65 0.90 25.86
CA ARG A 88 6.33 0.46 27.08
C ARG A 88 5.87 1.29 28.28
#